data_AF-A0A934ZP20-F1
#
_entry.id   AF-A0A934ZP20-F1
#
_cell.length_a   1.000
_cell.length_b   1.000
_cell.length_c   1.000
_cell.angle_alpha   90.00
_cell.angle_beta   90.00
_cell.angle_gamma   90.00
#
_symmetry.space_group_name_H-M   'P 1'
#
loop_
_entity.id
_entity.type
_entity.pdbx_description
1 polymer ?
#
loop_
_entity_poly.entity_id
_entity_poly.type
_entity_poly.pdbx_seq_one_letter_code
_entity_poly.pdbx_strand_id
1 'polypeptide(L)'
;MERSLAFYRDVLRMNVWVEGSAGDELPALYQLLGMPPCKTRWIILQSNDVDFGMVGLFELTDPSPDDDTHRNVDRANRGEACLVFHTADVDAVYEGARAMGLTVLCPPTVLSIEQHDVSSKEMTLRDPNGVLCNFIQNLKSGSLGLSNDFPWVRKSAAPRSSKARAAAGAAKRKHAAKARP
;
A
#
# COMPACT_ATOMS: atom_id res chain seq x y z
N MET A 1 11.92 3.88 8.16
CA MET A 1 10.66 3.14 8.41
C MET A 1 9.62 3.95 9.20
N GLU A 2 9.90 4.37 10.44
CA GLU A 2 8.88 4.86 11.38
C GLU A 2 8.05 6.05 10.88
N ARG A 3 8.67 7.01 10.20
CA ARG A 3 7.96 8.18 9.66
C ARG A 3 6.94 7.78 8.58
N SER A 4 7.28 6.82 7.73
CA SER A 4 6.36 6.25 6.74
C SER A 4 5.23 5.48 7.43
N LEU A 5 5.55 4.66 8.44
CA LEU A 5 4.55 3.94 9.21
C LEU A 5 3.54 4.91 9.86
N ALA A 6 3.99 5.99 10.48
CA ALA A 6 3.12 7.00 11.07
C ALA A 6 2.18 7.63 10.02
N PHE A 7 2.68 7.93 8.82
CA PHE A 7 1.84 8.46 7.74
C PHE A 7 0.75 7.45 7.33
N TYR A 8 1.12 6.25 6.90
CA TYR A 8 0.16 5.28 6.38
C TYR A 8 -0.78 4.71 7.46
N ARG A 9 -0.29 4.50 8.69
CA ARG A 9 -1.11 3.98 9.80
C ARG A 9 -1.90 5.06 10.51
N ASP A 10 -1.28 6.17 10.90
CA ASP A 10 -1.92 7.13 11.81
C ASP A 10 -2.72 8.19 11.04
N VAL A 11 -2.19 8.68 9.91
CA VAL A 11 -2.90 9.66 9.06
C VAL A 11 -3.90 8.96 8.15
N LEU A 12 -3.47 7.92 7.42
CA LEU A 12 -4.35 7.23 6.47
C LEU A 12 -5.18 6.09 7.09
N ARG A 13 -4.94 5.76 8.37
CA ARG A 13 -5.69 4.72 9.11
C ARG A 13 -5.64 3.34 8.44
N MET A 14 -4.55 3.03 7.73
CA MET A 14 -4.34 1.68 7.21
C MET A 14 -3.94 0.72 8.34
N ASN A 15 -4.35 -0.53 8.20
CA ASN A 15 -4.03 -1.59 9.16
C ASN A 15 -2.69 -2.22 8.83
N VAL A 16 -1.88 -2.52 9.84
CA VAL A 16 -0.69 -3.38 9.66
C VAL A 16 -1.17 -4.82 9.47
N TRP A 17 -0.95 -5.37 8.29
CA TRP A 17 -1.33 -6.74 7.94
C TRP A 17 -0.26 -7.75 8.37
N VAL A 18 1.00 -7.46 8.03
CA VAL A 18 2.15 -8.27 8.45
C VAL A 18 3.39 -7.40 8.52
N GLU A 19 4.28 -7.72 9.45
CA GLU A 19 5.61 -7.12 9.55
C GLU A 19 6.65 -8.18 9.88
N GLY A 20 7.91 -7.86 9.62
CA GLY A 20 9.02 -8.73 9.97
C GLY A 20 10.36 -8.18 9.54
N SER A 21 11.39 -8.97 9.79
CA SER A 21 12.76 -8.69 9.36
C SER A 21 13.49 -9.98 9.00
N ALA A 22 14.36 -9.92 8.01
CA ALA A 22 15.22 -11.04 7.64
C ALA A 22 16.51 -10.58 6.94
N GLY A 23 17.53 -11.44 6.95
CA GLY A 23 18.75 -11.31 6.16
C GLY A 23 19.03 -12.56 5.34
N ASP A 24 20.24 -13.10 5.47
CA ASP A 24 20.75 -14.25 4.69
C ASP A 24 19.94 -15.54 4.87
N GLU A 25 19.18 -15.66 5.95
CA GLU A 25 18.29 -16.79 6.21
C GLU A 25 17.05 -16.82 5.30
N LEU A 26 16.70 -15.69 4.67
CA LEU A 26 15.61 -15.61 3.69
C LEU A 26 15.99 -14.77 2.45
N PRO A 27 16.87 -15.30 1.57
CA PRO A 27 17.40 -14.57 0.41
C PRO A 27 16.36 -14.01 -0.55
N ALA A 28 15.20 -14.65 -0.63
CA ALA A 28 14.14 -14.28 -1.55
C ALA A 28 13.62 -12.85 -1.34
N LEU A 29 13.72 -12.29 -0.13
CA LEU A 29 13.20 -10.95 0.16
C LEU A 29 13.98 -9.84 -0.53
N TYR A 30 15.32 -9.81 -0.38
CA TYR A 30 16.13 -8.81 -1.06
C TYR A 30 16.20 -9.06 -2.58
N GLN A 31 16.10 -10.32 -3.02
CA GLN A 31 16.06 -10.67 -4.45
C GLN A 31 14.81 -10.11 -5.16
N LEU A 32 13.63 -10.20 -4.53
CA LEU A 32 12.39 -9.63 -5.08
C LEU A 32 12.47 -8.10 -5.24
N LEU A 33 13.30 -7.44 -4.43
CA LEU A 33 13.53 -6.00 -4.46
C LEU A 33 14.70 -5.61 -5.37
N GLY A 34 15.34 -6.57 -6.05
CA GLY A 34 16.46 -6.32 -6.96
C GLY A 34 17.76 -5.92 -6.25
N MET A 35 17.90 -6.24 -4.96
CA MET A 35 19.06 -5.88 -4.15
C MET A 35 20.09 -7.02 -4.08
N PRO A 36 21.39 -6.71 -3.89
CA PRO A 36 22.36 -7.68 -3.38
C PRO A 36 21.97 -8.18 -1.97
N PRO A 37 22.63 -9.22 -1.42
CA PRO A 37 22.39 -9.65 -0.05
C PRO A 37 22.43 -8.48 0.93
N CYS A 38 21.33 -8.30 1.66
CA CYS A 38 21.14 -7.21 2.62
C CYS A 38 20.12 -7.62 3.70
N LYS A 39 20.04 -6.82 4.77
CA LYS A 39 18.99 -6.95 5.78
C LYS A 39 17.75 -6.18 5.35
N THR A 40 16.60 -6.84 5.40
CA THR A 40 15.30 -6.27 5.03
C THR A 40 14.37 -6.26 6.24
N ARG A 41 13.86 -5.09 6.63
CA ARG A 41 12.68 -4.95 7.48
C ARG A 41 11.50 -4.55 6.62
N TRP A 42 10.35 -5.19 6.81
CA TRP A 42 9.14 -4.88 6.04
C TRP A 42 7.92 -4.68 6.93
N ILE A 43 7.01 -3.84 6.45
CA ILE A 43 5.65 -3.68 6.99
C ILE A 43 4.71 -3.60 5.80
N ILE A 44 3.73 -4.49 5.73
CA ILE A 44 2.67 -4.44 4.73
C ILE A 44 1.42 -3.88 5.39
N LEU A 45 0.92 -2.77 4.85
CA LEU A 45 -0.32 -2.15 5.27
C LEU A 45 -1.45 -2.47 4.30
N GLN A 46 -2.66 -2.58 4.81
CA GLN A 46 -3.87 -2.91 4.05
C GLN A 46 -4.98 -1.91 4.36
N SER A 47 -5.69 -1.48 3.32
CA SER A 47 -6.91 -0.69 3.47
C SER A 47 -8.08 -1.64 3.72
N ASN A 48 -8.65 -1.63 4.94
CA ASN A 48 -9.67 -2.60 5.37
C ASN A 48 -9.21 -4.07 5.25
N ASP A 49 -10.14 -5.01 5.40
CA ASP A 49 -9.87 -6.46 5.30
C ASP A 49 -10.03 -7.00 3.87
N VAL A 50 -9.51 -6.29 2.85
CA VAL A 50 -9.61 -6.71 1.43
C VAL A 50 -8.24 -7.01 0.83
N ASP A 51 -8.10 -8.14 0.13
CA ASP A 51 -6.82 -8.63 -0.44
C ASP A 51 -6.17 -7.72 -1.53
N PHE A 52 -6.72 -6.54 -1.77
CA PHE A 52 -6.24 -5.54 -2.74
C PHE A 52 -6.14 -4.15 -2.09
N GLY A 53 -5.25 -3.30 -2.61
CA GLY A 53 -4.99 -1.97 -2.01
C GLY A 53 -4.04 -2.03 -0.81
N MET A 54 -2.90 -2.70 -1.00
CA MET A 54 -1.84 -2.80 0.01
C MET A 54 -0.68 -1.85 -0.31
N VAL A 55 -0.03 -1.35 0.73
CA VAL A 55 1.22 -0.58 0.64
C VAL A 55 2.30 -1.34 1.41
N GLY A 56 3.37 -1.74 0.71
CA GLY A 56 4.53 -2.37 1.33
C GLY A 56 5.61 -1.33 1.63
N LEU A 57 5.98 -1.21 2.90
CA LEU A 57 7.14 -0.43 3.35
C LEU A 57 8.32 -1.38 3.54
N PHE A 58 9.46 -1.03 2.94
CA PHE A 58 10.69 -1.79 3.04
C PHE A 58 11.82 -0.88 3.49
N GLU A 59 12.60 -1.33 4.47
CA GLU A 59 13.83 -0.70 4.93
C GLU A 59 14.97 -1.71 4.72
N LEU A 60 15.92 -1.32 3.88
CA LEU A 60 17.02 -2.14 3.41
C LEU A 60 18.32 -1.58 3.96
N THR A 61 19.13 -2.43 4.58
CA THR A 61 20.38 -2.04 5.25
C THR A 61 21.48 -3.07 5.01
N ASP A 62 22.73 -2.63 5.08
CA ASP A 62 23.92 -3.49 4.93
C ASP A 62 23.93 -4.38 3.64
N PRO A 63 23.90 -3.81 2.42
CA PRO A 63 23.87 -2.39 2.09
C PRO A 63 22.45 -1.82 1.92
N SER A 64 22.32 -0.52 2.14
CA SER A 64 21.13 0.24 1.73
C SER A 64 21.17 0.58 0.23
N PRO A 65 20.03 0.75 -0.43
CA PRO A 65 19.98 1.32 -1.77
C PRO A 65 20.48 2.77 -1.74
N ASP A 66 20.96 3.25 -2.90
CA ASP A 66 21.29 4.66 -3.10
C ASP A 66 20.01 5.52 -3.08
N ASP A 67 20.15 6.77 -2.65
CA ASP A 67 19.06 7.74 -2.70
C ASP A 67 18.68 8.07 -4.16
N ASP A 68 17.37 8.21 -4.43
CA ASP A 68 16.89 8.64 -5.74
C ASP A 68 17.11 10.15 -5.93
N THR A 69 18.17 10.49 -6.66
CA THR A 69 18.56 11.88 -6.93
C THR A 69 17.77 12.53 -8.07
N HIS A 70 16.90 11.80 -8.76
CA HIS A 70 16.20 12.29 -9.95
C HIS A 70 14.82 12.89 -9.66
N ARG A 71 14.27 12.68 -8.46
CA ARG A 71 12.95 13.17 -8.09
C ARG A 71 12.99 14.62 -7.64
N ASN A 72 12.20 15.46 -8.31
CA ASN A 72 11.83 16.75 -7.75
C ASN A 72 10.54 16.60 -6.93
N VAL A 73 10.60 16.97 -5.65
CA VAL A 73 9.47 16.80 -4.73
C VAL A 73 8.38 17.86 -4.90
N ASP A 74 8.68 19.00 -5.53
CA ASP A 74 7.80 20.18 -5.65
C ASP A 74 6.91 20.17 -6.90
N ARG A 75 7.02 19.14 -7.75
CA ARG A 75 6.17 18.96 -8.94
C ARG A 75 6.03 17.49 -9.30
N ALA A 76 5.19 17.18 -10.27
CA ALA A 76 5.17 15.87 -10.89
C ALA A 76 6.45 15.59 -11.70
N ASN A 77 6.95 14.37 -11.61
CA ASN A 77 8.09 13.84 -12.36
C ASN A 77 7.59 12.98 -13.53
N ARG A 78 8.31 13.01 -14.66
CA ARG A 78 7.95 12.21 -15.82
C ARG A 78 8.12 10.72 -15.50
N GLY A 79 7.06 9.94 -15.72
CA GLY A 79 7.08 8.48 -15.56
C GLY A 79 6.97 7.99 -14.11
N GLU A 80 6.77 8.88 -13.14
CA GLU A 80 6.53 8.46 -11.76
C GLU A 80 5.13 7.86 -11.59
N ALA A 81 5.01 6.92 -10.66
CA ALA A 81 3.72 6.42 -10.23
C ALA A 81 3.09 7.36 -9.19
N CYS A 82 1.76 7.40 -9.17
CA CYS A 82 0.97 8.05 -8.13
C CYS A 82 0.13 7.00 -7.41
N LEU A 83 0.19 6.96 -6.09
CA LEU A 83 -0.72 6.15 -5.27
C LEU A 83 -2.02 6.92 -5.07
N VAL A 84 -3.15 6.34 -5.50
CA VAL A 84 -4.46 6.98 -5.41
C VAL A 84 -5.27 6.34 -4.31
N PHE A 85 -5.75 7.15 -3.36
CA PHE A 85 -6.55 6.71 -2.23
C PHE A 85 -7.92 7.39 -2.26
N HIS A 86 -8.97 6.60 -2.07
CA HIS A 86 -10.28 7.15 -1.73
C HIS A 86 -10.36 7.39 -0.23
N THR A 87 -10.89 8.55 0.14
CA THR A 87 -11.14 8.92 1.54
C THR A 87 -12.52 9.55 1.67
N ALA A 88 -13.14 9.36 2.84
CA ALA A 88 -14.38 10.07 3.18
C ALA A 88 -14.10 11.53 3.59
N ASP A 89 -12.86 11.86 3.95
CA ASP A 89 -12.46 13.15 4.48
C ASP A 89 -11.01 13.48 4.02
N VAL A 90 -10.89 14.29 2.98
CA VAL A 90 -9.58 14.73 2.47
C VAL A 90 -8.96 15.83 3.33
N ASP A 91 -9.79 16.61 4.05
CA ASP A 91 -9.33 17.69 4.91
C ASP A 91 -8.61 17.13 6.15
N ALA A 92 -9.10 16.02 6.72
CA ALA A 92 -8.41 15.31 7.80
C ALA A 92 -7.03 14.80 7.38
N VAL A 93 -6.90 14.28 6.15
CA VAL A 93 -5.61 13.83 5.60
C VAL A 93 -4.67 15.03 5.40
N TYR A 94 -5.19 16.15 4.89
CA TYR A 94 -4.44 17.38 4.71
C TYR A 94 -3.85 17.91 6.03
N GLU A 95 -4.66 18.01 7.08
CA GLU A 95 -4.18 18.47 8.38
C GLU A 95 -3.15 17.51 9.01
N GLY A 96 -3.36 16.20 8.87
CA GLY A 96 -2.37 15.20 9.28
C GLY A 96 -1.04 15.34 8.53
N ALA A 97 -1.10 15.54 7.21
CA ALA A 97 0.08 15.76 6.39
C ALA A 97 0.84 17.05 6.76
N ARG A 98 0.12 18.14 7.02
CA ARG A 98 0.72 19.40 7.50
C ARG A 98 1.39 19.26 8.85
N ALA A 99 0.74 18.57 9.79
CA ALA A 99 1.31 18.30 11.11
C ALA A 99 2.63 17.50 11.03
N MET A 100 2.76 16.65 10.00
CA MET A 100 3.99 15.89 9.72
C MET A 100 5.04 16.66 8.90
N GLY A 101 4.74 17.88 8.47
CA GLY A 101 5.61 18.69 7.61
C GLY A 101 5.83 18.07 6.23
N LEU A 102 4.81 17.43 5.65
CA LEU A 102 4.89 16.85 4.30
C LEU A 102 4.69 17.91 3.22
N THR A 103 5.26 17.66 2.03
CA THR A 103 5.09 18.54 0.87
C THR A 103 3.71 18.33 0.25
N VAL A 104 2.83 19.30 0.40
CA VAL A 104 1.53 19.33 -0.28
C VAL A 104 1.70 20.07 -1.61
N LEU A 105 1.43 19.40 -2.73
CA LEU A 105 1.55 19.95 -4.08
C LEU A 105 0.29 20.72 -4.48
N CYS A 106 -0.87 20.15 -4.17
CA CYS A 106 -2.16 20.77 -4.38
C CYS A 106 -3.00 20.53 -3.12
N PRO A 107 -3.39 21.58 -2.37
CA PRO A 107 -4.26 21.42 -1.21
C PRO A 107 -5.66 20.94 -1.64
N PRO A 108 -6.54 20.53 -0.69
CA PRO A 108 -7.89 20.09 -1.00
C PRO A 108 -8.64 21.06 -1.92
N THR A 109 -8.90 20.62 -3.15
CA THR A 109 -9.48 21.42 -4.22
C THR A 109 -10.67 20.69 -4.82
N VAL A 110 -11.77 21.40 -5.07
CA VAL A 110 -12.94 20.81 -5.72
C VAL A 110 -12.68 20.72 -7.22
N LEU A 111 -12.81 19.52 -7.76
CA LEU A 111 -12.77 19.21 -9.18
C LEU A 111 -14.17 18.77 -9.63
N SER A 112 -14.71 19.43 -10.65
CA SER A 112 -15.99 19.07 -11.25
C SER A 112 -15.78 18.73 -12.72
N ILE A 113 -16.20 17.53 -13.13
CA ILE A 113 -16.13 17.05 -14.50
C ILE A 113 -17.56 16.96 -15.02
N GLU A 114 -18.03 18.06 -15.61
CA GLU A 114 -19.42 18.23 -16.05
C GLU A 114 -19.87 17.15 -17.05
N GLN A 115 -18.97 16.73 -17.95
CA GLN A 115 -19.25 15.70 -18.97
C GLN A 115 -19.63 14.34 -18.37
N HIS A 116 -19.23 14.08 -17.12
CA HIS A 116 -19.50 12.81 -16.42
C HIS A 116 -20.43 12.98 -15.22
N ASP A 117 -20.92 14.19 -14.97
CA ASP A 117 -21.71 14.54 -13.78
C ASP A 117 -21.03 14.09 -12.46
N VAL A 118 -19.69 14.16 -12.44
CA VAL A 118 -18.85 13.77 -11.31
C VAL A 118 -18.26 15.03 -10.67
N SER A 119 -18.30 15.07 -9.33
CA SER A 119 -17.61 16.08 -8.55
C SER A 119 -16.86 15.41 -7.39
N SER A 120 -15.60 15.78 -7.22
CA SER A 120 -14.70 15.27 -6.18
C SER A 120 -13.98 16.43 -5.50
N LYS A 121 -13.55 16.21 -4.26
CA LYS A 121 -12.54 17.03 -3.60
C LYS A 121 -11.25 16.24 -3.60
N GLU A 122 -10.22 16.80 -4.23
CA GLU A 122 -8.96 16.10 -4.46
C GLU A 122 -7.77 16.88 -3.91
N MET A 123 -6.71 16.15 -3.54
CA MET A 123 -5.48 16.70 -3.00
C MET A 123 -4.30 15.84 -3.44
N THR A 124 -3.17 16.47 -3.76
CA THR A 124 -1.91 15.76 -4.02
C THR A 124 -0.81 16.20 -3.07
N LEU A 125 -0.03 15.23 -2.59
CA LEU A 125 1.11 15.46 -1.70
C LEU A 125 2.22 14.42 -1.93
N ARG A 126 3.37 14.65 -1.29
CA ARG A 126 4.48 13.71 -1.19
C ARG A 126 4.45 13.00 0.16
N ASP A 127 4.53 11.68 0.14
CA ASP A 127 4.72 10.89 1.36
C ASP A 127 6.09 11.18 2.01
N PRO A 128 6.40 10.61 3.19
CA PRO A 128 7.67 10.86 3.87
C PRO A 128 8.95 10.54 3.06
N ASN A 129 8.85 9.75 1.99
CA ASN A 129 9.94 9.37 1.08
C ASN A 129 9.80 9.99 -0.31
N GLY A 130 8.91 10.97 -0.50
CA GLY A 130 8.73 11.65 -1.77
C GLY A 130 7.86 10.92 -2.80
N VAL A 131 7.13 9.85 -2.41
CA VAL A 131 6.17 9.18 -3.30
C VAL A 131 4.96 10.08 -3.52
N LEU A 132 4.50 10.23 -4.77
CA LEU A 132 3.31 11.01 -5.08
C LEU A 132 2.05 10.26 -4.61
N CYS A 133 1.20 10.94 -3.84
CA CYS A 133 -0.11 10.44 -3.44
C CYS A 133 -1.21 11.39 -3.91
N ASN A 134 -2.31 10.83 -4.44
CA ASN A 134 -3.55 11.53 -4.70
C ASN A 134 -4.64 11.02 -3.74
N PHE A 135 -5.43 11.93 -3.19
CA PHE A 135 -6.55 11.63 -2.31
C PHE A 135 -7.84 12.14 -2.93
N ILE A 136 -8.84 11.26 -3.03
CA ILE A 136 -10.11 11.56 -3.68
C ILE A 136 -11.26 11.36 -2.69
N GLN A 137 -11.98 12.44 -2.40
CA GLN A 137 -13.27 12.40 -1.72
C GLN A 137 -14.38 12.66 -2.74
N ASN A 138 -15.21 11.65 -3.00
CA ASN A 138 -16.34 11.79 -3.93
C ASN A 138 -17.43 12.67 -3.28
N LEU A 139 -17.77 13.80 -3.92
CA LEU A 139 -18.87 14.68 -3.50
C LEU A 139 -20.15 14.33 -4.24
N LYS A 140 -20.02 13.98 -5.52
CA LYS A 140 -21.10 13.47 -6.38
C LYS A 140 -20.53 12.41 -7.31
N SER A 141 -21.05 11.19 -7.20
CA SER A 141 -20.66 10.06 -8.05
C SER A 141 -21.68 9.86 -9.17
N GLY A 142 -21.29 10.15 -10.41
CA GLY A 142 -21.96 9.64 -11.61
C GLY A 142 -21.72 8.12 -11.78
N SER A 143 -22.22 7.54 -12.88
CA SER A 143 -22.05 6.11 -13.19
C SER A 143 -20.64 5.81 -13.71
N LEU A 144 -19.66 5.68 -12.80
CA LEU A 144 -18.35 5.10 -13.10
C LEU A 144 -18.33 3.65 -12.60
N GLY A 145 -18.32 2.69 -13.53
CA GLY A 145 -18.17 1.28 -13.21
C GLY A 145 -16.76 1.04 -12.67
N LEU A 146 -16.64 0.86 -11.35
CA LEU A 146 -15.37 0.51 -10.71
C LEU A 146 -15.14 -0.99 -10.84
N SER A 147 -14.42 -1.42 -11.88
CA SER A 147 -13.75 -2.73 -11.85
C SER A 147 -12.41 -2.68 -12.57
N ASN A 148 -11.37 -3.19 -11.89
CA ASN A 148 -10.12 -3.52 -12.53
C ASN A 148 -10.31 -4.87 -13.24
N ASP A 149 -10.76 -4.85 -14.49
CA ASP A 149 -10.70 -6.02 -15.36
C ASP A 149 -9.39 -5.97 -16.14
N PHE A 150 -8.52 -6.95 -15.92
CA PHE A 150 -7.32 -7.15 -16.73
C PHE A 150 -7.60 -8.33 -17.68
N PRO A 151 -8.30 -8.11 -18.80
CA PRO A 151 -8.83 -9.20 -19.64
C PRO A 151 -7.75 -10.14 -20.18
N TRP A 152 -6.51 -9.66 -20.31
CA TRP A 152 -5.35 -10.47 -20.74
C TRP A 152 -4.69 -11.29 -19.63
N VAL A 153 -5.00 -11.04 -18.35
CA VAL A 153 -4.46 -11.78 -17.19
C VAL A 153 -5.34 -12.98 -16.81
N ARG A 154 -6.50 -13.14 -17.45
CA ARG A 154 -7.36 -14.33 -17.28
C ARG A 154 -6.69 -15.56 -17.89
N LYS A 155 -5.80 -16.22 -17.13
CA LYS A 155 -5.47 -17.62 -17.37
C LYS A 155 -6.76 -18.44 -17.17
N SER A 156 -7.11 -19.21 -18.19
CA SER A 156 -8.25 -20.12 -18.23
C SER A 156 -8.52 -20.76 -16.85
N ALA A 157 -9.65 -20.41 -16.24
CA ALA A 157 -9.99 -20.93 -14.92
C ALA A 157 -10.32 -22.41 -15.05
N ALA A 158 -9.40 -23.28 -14.61
CA ALA A 158 -9.75 -24.65 -14.27
C ALA A 158 -10.77 -24.61 -13.10
N PRO A 159 -11.81 -25.46 -13.11
CA PRO A 159 -12.86 -25.42 -12.10
C PRO A 159 -12.28 -25.70 -10.70
N ARG A 160 -12.42 -24.74 -9.79
CA ARG A 160 -12.09 -24.87 -8.36
C ARG A 160 -13.05 -25.86 -7.71
N SER A 161 -12.60 -27.09 -7.46
CA SER A 161 -13.32 -28.03 -6.61
C SER A 161 -13.19 -27.62 -5.14
N SER A 162 -14.33 -27.32 -4.53
CA SER A 162 -14.47 -26.93 -3.13
C SER A 162 -14.36 -28.16 -2.21
N LYS A 163 -13.14 -28.64 -1.89
CA LYS A 163 -13.02 -29.71 -0.86
C LYS A 163 -11.69 -29.83 -0.10
N ALA A 164 -10.89 -28.76 0.01
CA ALA A 164 -9.61 -28.81 0.73
C ALA A 164 -9.46 -27.81 1.90
N ARG A 165 -10.56 -27.36 2.51
CA ARG A 165 -10.51 -26.43 3.67
C ARG A 165 -10.80 -27.07 5.05
N ALA A 166 -10.87 -28.40 5.15
CA ALA A 166 -11.14 -29.09 6.42
C ALA A 166 -9.98 -29.94 6.98
N ALA A 167 -8.81 -30.02 6.32
CA ALA A 167 -7.74 -30.94 6.75
C ALA A 167 -6.57 -30.27 7.50
N ALA A 168 -6.38 -28.95 7.41
CA ALA A 168 -5.22 -28.28 8.02
C ALA A 168 -5.41 -27.92 9.51
N GLY A 169 -6.65 -27.92 10.03
CA GLY A 169 -6.94 -27.59 11.44
C GLY A 169 -6.87 -28.77 12.42
N ALA A 170 -6.90 -30.02 11.94
CA ALA A 170 -6.97 -31.21 12.79
C ALA A 170 -5.61 -31.88 13.06
N ALA A 171 -4.57 -31.56 12.28
CA ALA A 171 -3.24 -32.19 12.42
C ALA A 171 -2.34 -31.54 13.49
N LYS A 172 -2.61 -30.29 13.90
CA LYS A 172 -1.79 -29.59 14.91
C LYS A 172 -2.17 -29.89 16.38
N ARG A 173 -3.23 -30.64 16.65
CA ARG A 173 -3.65 -31.02 18.03
C ARG A 173 -3.26 -32.43 18.46
N LYS A 174 -2.62 -33.25 17.60
CA LYS A 174 -2.24 -34.65 17.96
C LYS A 174 -0.75 -34.89 18.24
N HIS A 175 0.13 -33.90 18.07
CA HIS A 175 1.57 -34.06 18.35
C HIS A 175 2.08 -33.42 19.66
N ALA A 176 1.23 -32.73 20.44
CA ALA A 176 1.63 -32.12 21.72
C ALA A 176 1.33 -32.98 22.97
N ALA A 177 0.84 -34.22 22.82
CA ALA A 177 0.42 -35.07 23.95
C ALA A 177 1.25 -36.37 24.13
N LYS A 178 2.41 -36.51 23.47
CA LYS A 178 3.34 -37.65 23.66
C LYS A 178 4.79 -37.19 23.64
N ALA A 179 5.21 -36.46 24.67
CA ALA A 179 6.62 -36.31 25.05
C ALA A 179 6.72 -35.61 26.41
N ARG A 180 6.61 -36.38 27.50
CA ARG A 180 7.25 -36.06 28.78
C ARG A 180 7.51 -37.39 29.50
N PRO A 181 8.76 -37.72 29.85
CA PRO A 181 9.05 -38.82 30.77
C PRO A 181 8.53 -38.49 32.17
#